data_AF-A0A925DYC0-F1
#
_entry.id   AF-A0A925DYC0-F1
#
_cell.length_a   1.000
_cell.length_b   1.000
_cell.length_c   1.000
_cell.angle_alpha   90.00
_cell.angle_beta   90.00
_cell.angle_gamma   90.00
#
_symmetry.space_group_name_H-M   'P 1'
#
loop_
_entity.id
_entity.type
_entity.pdbx_description
1 polymer ?
#
loop_
_entity_poly.entity_id
_entity_poly.type
_entity_poly.pdbx_seq_one_letter_code
_entity_poly.pdbx_strand_id
1 'polypeptide(L)' 'DLSKVSMEAAQYLTGEGFAVDYVEIASAADLTPVMAWDGKQKLVALIAASLKDVRLIDNLLLN' A
#
# COMPACT_ATOMS: atom_id res chain seq x y z
N ASP A 1 -6.46 -4.28 -11.62
CA ASP A 1 -7.05 -3.23 -10.78
C ASP A 1 -6.28 -3.21 -9.46
N LEU A 2 -5.47 -2.17 -9.25
CA LEU A 2 -4.59 -2.04 -8.09
C LEU A 2 -5.35 -1.64 -6.82
N SER A 3 -6.56 -1.09 -6.98
CA SER A 3 -7.42 -0.75 -5.85
C SER A 3 -7.86 -2.00 -5.08
N LYS A 4 -8.16 -3.09 -5.81
CA LYS A 4 -8.50 -4.38 -5.20
C LYS A 4 -7.35 -4.97 -4.39
N VAL A 5 -6.12 -4.92 -4.92
CA VAL A 5 -4.92 -5.41 -4.21
C VAL A 5 -4.69 -4.62 -2.92
N SER A 6 -4.81 -3.29 -3.00
CA SER A 6 -4.63 -2.42 -1.83
C SER A 6 -5.68 -2.70 -0.74
N MET A 7 -6.94 -2.93 -1.15
CA MET A 7 -8.03 -3.31 -0.24
C MET A 7 -7.80 -4.69 0.41
N GLU A 8 -7.40 -5.70 -0.37
CA GLU A 8 -7.13 -7.05 0.14
C GLU A 8 -5.96 -7.05 1.13
N ALA A 9 -4.90 -6.29 0.86
CA ALA A 9 -3.77 -6.13 1.76
C ALA A 9 -4.17 -5.41 3.07
N ALA A 10 -5.00 -4.36 2.99
CA ALA A 10 -5.52 -3.68 4.17
C ALA A 10 -6.40 -4.62 5.03
N GLN A 11 -7.25 -5.43 4.39
CA GLN A 11 -8.06 -6.44 5.09
C GLN A 11 -7.20 -7.51 5.75
N TYR A 12 -6.16 -7.99 5.07
CA TYR A 12 -5.21 -8.94 5.61
C TYR A 12 -4.52 -8.39 6.86
N LEU A 13 -3.93 -7.19 6.78
CA LEU A 13 -3.28 -6.54 7.93
C LEU A 13 -4.25 -6.32 9.11
N THR A 14 -5.49 -5.92 8.81
CA THR A 14 -6.53 -5.76 9.83
C THR A 14 -6.85 -7.11 10.51
N GLY A 15 -6.94 -8.19 9.73
CA GLY A 15 -7.13 -9.55 10.24
C GLY A 15 -5.98 -10.03 11.14
N GLU A 16 -4.75 -9.59 10.87
CA GLU A 16 -3.57 -9.86 11.69
C GLU A 16 -3.44 -8.91 12.91
N GLY A 17 -4.41 -8.03 13.15
CA GLY A 17 -4.49 -7.19 14.34
C GLY A 17 -3.84 -5.81 14.21
N PHE A 18 -3.50 -5.37 13.00
CA PHE A 18 -3.04 -4.02 12.74
C PHE A 18 -4.22 -3.04 12.56
N ALA A 19 -4.06 -1.82 13.06
CA ALA A 19 -4.92 -0.69 12.68
C ALA A 19 -4.30 0.01 11.46
N VAL A 20 -4.86 -0.21 10.27
CA VAL A 20 -4.31 0.29 9.00
C VAL A 20 -4.71 1.74 8.77
N ASP A 21 -3.74 2.63 8.57
CA ASP A 21 -3.99 4.01 8.12
C ASP A 21 -4.22 4.05 6.61
N TYR A 22 -3.30 3.43 5.86
CA TYR A 22 -3.39 3.28 4.41
C TYR A 22 -2.54 2.11 3.92
N VAL A 23 -3.00 1.52 2.81
CA VAL A 23 -2.20 0.73 1.88
C VAL A 23 -2.44 1.32 0.51
N GLU A 24 -1.39 1.77 -0.16
CA GLU A 24 -1.51 2.45 -1.44
C GLU A 24 -0.43 2.01 -2.42
N ILE A 25 -0.80 1.86 -3.69
CA ILE A 25 0.14 1.68 -4.79
C ILE A 25 0.18 2.98 -5.57
N ALA A 26 1.36 3.56 -5.68
CA ALA A 26 1.58 4.86 -6.29
C ALA A 26 2.70 4.80 -7.34
N SER A 27 2.76 5.83 -8.18
CA SER A 27 3.88 6.06 -9.09
C SER A 27 5.15 6.29 -8.28
N ALA A 28 6.22 5.56 -8.61
CA ALA A 28 7.52 5.73 -7.94
C ALA A 28 8.21 7.06 -8.28
N ALA A 29 7.70 7.81 -9.28
CA ALA A 29 8.27 9.08 -9.70
C ALA A 29 7.76 10.28 -8.87
N ASP A 30 6.49 10.25 -8.47
CA ASP A 30 5.80 11.40 -7.88
C ASP A 30 4.81 11.05 -6.77
N LEU A 31 4.68 9.76 -6.41
CA LEU A 31 3.75 9.25 -5.39
C LEU A 31 2.28 9.51 -5.70
N THR A 32 1.93 9.76 -6.97
CA THR A 32 0.52 9.84 -7.36
C THR A 32 -0.14 8.45 -7.27
N PRO A 33 -1.34 8.33 -6.68
CA PRO A 33 -2.03 7.05 -6.57
C PRO A 33 -2.30 6.44 -7.95
N VAL A 34 -2.08 5.14 -8.09
CA VAL A 34 -2.32 4.41 -9.35
C VAL A 34 -3.39 3.35 -9.13
N MET A 35 -4.52 3.50 -9.81
CA MET A 35 -5.62 2.51 -9.78
C MET A 35 -5.50 1.45 -10.89
N ALA A 36 -4.96 1.85 -12.04
CA ALA A 36 -4.75 0.99 -13.20
C ALA A 36 -3.29 1.06 -13.65
N TRP A 37 -2.63 -0.09 -13.72
CA TRP A 37 -1.26 -0.20 -14.17
C TRP A 37 -1.20 -0.35 -15.69
N ASP A 38 -0.34 0.44 -16.33
CA ASP A 38 -0.08 0.39 -17.77
C ASP A 38 0.96 -0.68 -18.16
N GLY A 39 1.54 -1.39 -17.19
CA GLY A 39 2.57 -2.41 -17.39
C GLY A 39 3.98 -1.86 -17.61
N LYS A 40 4.18 -0.54 -17.52
CA LYS A 40 5.47 0.13 -17.84
C LYS A 40 5.93 1.11 -16.79
N GLN A 41 5.00 1.83 -16.15
CA GLN A 41 5.35 2.78 -15.11
C GLN A 41 5.89 2.03 -13.89
N LYS A 42 6.93 2.61 -13.27
CA LYS A 42 7.49 2.11 -12.03
C LYS A 42 6.55 2.45 -10.88
N LEU A 43 6.32 1.47 -10.02
CA LEU A 43 5.38 1.61 -8.91
C LEU A 43 6.11 1.47 -7.57
N VAL A 44 5.48 1.99 -6.52
CA VAL A 44 5.88 1.80 -5.13
C VAL A 44 4.63 1.48 -4.32
N ALA A 45 4.72 0.47 -3.47
CA ALA A 45 3.73 0.20 -2.44
C ALA A 45 4.10 0.99 -1.19
N LEU A 46 3.15 1.72 -0.60
CA LEU A 46 3.31 2.43 0.66
C LEU A 46 2.31 1.90 1.67
N ILE A 47 2.76 1.63 2.88
CA ILE A 47 1.92 1.10 3.96
C ILE A 47 2.19 1.89 5.23
N ALA A 48 1.13 2.26 5.93
CA ALA A 48 1.21 2.69 7.32
C ALA A 48 0.13 1.98 8.15
N ALA A 49 0.55 1.39 9.26
CA ALA A 49 -0.35 0.71 10.17
C ALA A 49 0.21 0.71 11.60
N SER A 50 -0.67 0.65 12.59
CA SER A 50 -0.29 0.61 13.99
C SER A 50 -0.54 -0.78 14.58
N LEU A 51 0.41 -1.27 15.38
CA LEU A 51 0.23 -2.45 16.21
C LEU A 51 0.22 -1.98 17.67
N LYS A 52 -0.95 -1.99 18.30
CA LYS A 52 -1.20 -1.30 19.57
C LYS A 52 -0.83 0.19 19.44
N ASP A 53 0.05 0.69 20.29
CA ASP A 53 0.43 2.11 20.34
C ASP A 53 1.66 2.43 19.47
N VAL A 54 2.16 1.47 18.70
CA VAL A 54 3.35 1.64 17.85
C VAL A 54 2.93 1.73 16.39
N ARG A 55 3.15 2.90 15.78
CA ARG A 55 2.92 3.15 14.36
C ARG A 55 4.14 2.72 13.54
N LEU A 56 3.91 1.82 12.59
CA LEU A 56 4.91 1.31 11.67
C LEU A 56 4.61 1.86 10.27
N ILE A 57 5.69 2.11 9.52
CA ILE A 57 5.61 2.45 8.10
C ILE A 57 6.59 1.57 7.34
N ASP A 58 6.22 1.21 6.13
CA ASP A 58 7.15 0.60 5.18
C ASP A 58 6.77 0.94 3.74
N ASN A 59 7.72 0.80 2.83
CA ASN A 59 7.50 0.94 1.40
C ASN A 59 8.33 -0.06 0.61
N LEU A 60 7.85 -0.42 -0.58
CA LEU A 60 8.53 -1.36 -1.46
C LEU A 60 8.39 -0.90 -2.92
N LEU A 61 9.53 -0.73 -3.61
CA LEU A 61 9.54 -0.54 -5.06
C LEU A 61 9.08 -1.82 -5.76
N LEU A 62 8.18 -1.68 -6.73
CA LEU A 62 7.61 -2.78 -7.52
C LEU A 62 8.22 -2.73 -8.93
N ASN A 63 8.88 -3.81 -9.33
CA ASN A 63 9.56 -3.97 -10.62
C ASN A 63 8.68 -4.66 -11.66
#